data_AF-A0A1B6GPK8-F1
#
_entry.id   AF-A0A1B6GPK8-F1
#
_cell.length_a   1.000
_cell.length_b   1.000
_cell.length_c   1.000
_cell.angle_alpha   90.00
_cell.angle_beta   90.00
_cell.angle_gamma   90.00
#
_symmetry.space_group_name_H-M   'P 1'
#
loop_
_entity.id
_entity.type
_entity.pdbx_description
1 polymer ?
#
loop_
_entity_poly.entity_id
_entity_poly.type
_entity_poly.pdbx_seq_one_letter_code
_entity_poly.pdbx_strand_id
1 'polypeptide(L)'
;TADPAQLLITANYGLGETVVSGTVEPDTVVVNTENSRLMIESIVKGSKSSRIVVSETGVVQEEATTEDMSQSNCLSEAEIVALAKVGLTLEQLFGWPRDV
;
A
#
# COMPACT_ATOMS: atom_id res chain seq x y z
N THR A 1 14.51 -7.95 -5.93
CA THR A 1 14.86 -9.28 -5.38
C THR A 1 13.57 -9.92 -4.92
N ALA A 2 13.28 -11.17 -5.32
CA ALA A 2 12.06 -11.89 -4.90
C ALA A 2 12.35 -12.61 -3.57
N ASP A 3 12.58 -11.84 -2.51
CA ASP A 3 12.86 -12.39 -1.18
C ASP A 3 11.52 -12.70 -0.48
N PRO A 4 11.22 -13.97 -0.16
CA PRO A 4 9.97 -14.33 0.52
C PRO A 4 9.91 -13.79 1.96
N ALA A 5 11.03 -13.36 2.56
CA ALA A 5 11.01 -12.70 3.86
C ALA A 5 10.53 -11.24 3.77
N GLN A 6 10.40 -10.68 2.56
CA GLN A 6 9.95 -9.31 2.33
C GLN A 6 8.49 -9.27 1.88
N LEU A 7 7.67 -8.58 2.67
CA LEU A 7 6.31 -8.23 2.32
C LEU A 7 6.29 -6.82 1.73
N LEU A 8 5.73 -6.69 0.53
CA LEU A 8 5.60 -5.43 -0.18
C LEU A 8 4.18 -4.88 0.02
N ILE A 9 4.08 -3.61 0.41
CA ILE A 9 2.79 -2.89 0.48
C ILE A 9 2.89 -1.68 -0.45
N THR A 10 1.96 -1.57 -1.40
CA THR A 10 1.77 -0.37 -2.21
C THR A 10 0.51 0.35 -1.77
N ALA A 11 0.58 1.67 -1.63
CA ALA A 11 -0.54 2.47 -1.12
C ALA A 11 -0.68 3.79 -1.88
N ASN A 12 -1.90 4.09 -2.33
CA ASN A 12 -2.29 5.40 -2.83
C ASN A 12 -3.58 5.85 -2.16
N TYR A 13 -3.87 7.15 -2.21
CA TYR A 13 -5.13 7.68 -1.70
C TYR A 13 -6.30 7.36 -2.64
N GLY A 14 -7.51 7.30 -2.06
CA GLY A 14 -8.73 7.06 -2.80
C GLY A 14 -8.98 5.58 -3.07
N LEU A 15 -9.69 5.28 -4.15
CA LEU A 15 -9.96 3.90 -4.57
C LEU A 15 -8.71 3.25 -5.18
N GLY A 16 -8.51 1.97 -4.85
CA GLY A 16 -7.34 1.17 -5.23
C GLY A 16 -7.16 0.93 -6.74
N GLU A 17 -8.14 1.31 -7.56
CA GLU A 17 -8.05 1.21 -9.03
C GLU A 17 -6.81 1.93 -9.59
N THR A 18 -6.41 3.06 -8.99
CA THR A 18 -5.19 3.80 -9.37
C THR A 18 -3.90 3.04 -9.12
N VAL A 19 -3.86 2.21 -8.09
CA VAL A 19 -2.68 1.39 -7.75
C VAL A 19 -2.54 0.25 -8.76
N VAL A 20 -3.67 -0.33 -9.15
CA VAL A 20 -3.72 -1.46 -10.10
C VAL A 20 -3.47 -1.00 -11.54
N SER A 21 -3.95 0.20 -11.92
CA SER A 21 -3.74 0.75 -13.27
C SER A 21 -2.33 1.27 -13.51
N GLY A 22 -1.55 1.53 -12.45
CA GLY A 22 -0.20 2.09 -12.53
C GLY A 22 -0.16 3.52 -13.09
N THR A 23 -1.30 4.22 -13.10
CA THR A 23 -1.41 5.59 -13.65
C THR A 23 -0.79 6.63 -12.72
N VAL A 24 -0.66 6.30 -11.44
CA VAL A 24 -0.07 7.14 -10.40
C VAL A 24 0.95 6.31 -9.64
N GLU A 25 2.09 6.91 -9.27
CA GLU A 25 3.09 6.23 -8.46
C GLU A 25 2.65 6.18 -6.99
N PRO A 26 2.37 4.98 -6.43
CA PRO A 26 1.98 4.83 -5.04
C PRO A 26 3.19 4.89 -4.10
N ASP A 27 2.93 5.08 -2.82
CA ASP A 27 3.93 4.78 -1.79
C ASP A 27 4.23 3.29 -1.78
N THR A 28 5.50 2.94 -1.62
CA THR A 28 5.97 1.56 -1.55
C THR A 28 6.65 1.34 -0.20
N VAL A 29 6.18 0.34 0.53
CA VAL A 29 6.71 -0.04 1.85
C VAL A 29 7.22 -1.46 1.77
N VAL A 30 8.43 -1.67 2.27
CA VAL A 30 9.02 -3.01 2.43
C VAL A 30 9.04 -3.35 3.91
N VAL A 31 8.39 -4.45 4.25
CA VAL A 31 8.33 -4.99 5.61
C VAL A 31 9.07 -6.32 5.64
N ASN A 32 10.11 -6.41 6.46
CA ASN A 32 10.75 -7.67 6.80
C ASN A 32 9.83 -8.47 7.72
N THR A 33 9.67 -9.74 7.41
CA THR A 33 8.82 -10.69 8.15
C THR A 33 9.58 -11.90 8.69
N GLU A 34 10.92 -11.87 8.61
CA GLU A 34 11.79 -12.97 9.02
C GLU A 34 11.54 -13.33 10.48
N ASN A 35 11.52 -14.64 10.77
CA ASN A 35 11.29 -15.17 12.11
C ASN A 35 9.97 -14.68 12.76
N SER A 36 8.94 -14.38 11.95
CA SER A 36 7.65 -13.83 12.40
C SER A 36 7.75 -12.48 13.12
N ARG A 37 8.85 -11.74 12.92
CA ARG A 37 9.00 -10.37 13.42
C ARG A 37 8.70 -9.41 12.27
N LEU A 38 7.87 -8.41 12.54
CA LEU A 38 7.55 -7.37 11.57
C LEU A 38 8.45 -6.17 11.81
N MET A 39 9.27 -5.84 10.82
CA MET A 39 10.12 -4.66 10.83
C MET A 39 9.97 -3.89 9.52
N ILE A 40 9.68 -2.60 9.60
CA ILE A 40 9.65 -1.73 8.42
C ILE A 40 11.10 -1.49 7.99
N GLU A 41 11.48 -1.99 6.82
CA GLU A 41 12.83 -1.80 6.27
C GLU A 41 12.96 -0.47 5.55
N SER A 42 11.94 -0.11 4.76
CA SER A 42 11.94 1.12 3.98
C SER A 42 10.53 1.58 3.62
N ILE A 43 10.40 2.90 3.47
CA ILE A 43 9.22 3.57 2.93
C ILE A 43 9.72 4.49 1.81
N VAL A 44 9.30 4.21 0.58
CA VAL A 44 9.56 5.04 -0.59
C VAL A 44 8.28 5.76 -0.96
N LYS A 45 8.30 7.09 -0.93
CA LYS A 45 7.12 7.88 -1.28
C LYS A 45 6.97 7.96 -2.79
N GLY A 46 5.75 7.69 -3.27
CA GLY A 46 5.36 7.94 -4.65
C GLY A 46 4.91 9.39 -4.85
N SER A 47 4.79 9.81 -6.11
CA SER A 47 4.32 11.15 -6.46
C SER A 47 2.87 11.40 -6.04
N LYS A 48 2.02 10.36 -5.99
CA LYS A 48 0.62 10.43 -5.52
C LYS A 48 -0.10 11.67 -6.07
N SER A 49 0.05 11.93 -7.37
CA SER A 49 -0.41 13.16 -8.02
C SER A 49 -1.94 13.25 -8.16
N SER A 50 -2.61 12.11 -8.20
CA SER A 50 -4.07 12.02 -8.22
C SER A 50 -4.60 10.83 -7.43
N ARG A 51 -5.90 10.91 -7.10
CA ARG A 51 -6.67 9.88 -6.41
C ARG A 51 -8.04 9.72 -7.06
N ILE A 52 -8.59 8.51 -6.96
CA ILE A 52 -9.96 8.25 -7.39
C ILE A 52 -10.90 8.36 -6.19
N VAL A 53 -11.97 9.14 -6.33
CA VAL A 53 -13.01 9.32 -5.31
C VAL A 53 -14.38 8.99 -5.89
N VAL A 54 -15.30 8.63 -5.00
CA VAL A 54 -16.72 8.48 -5.35
C VAL A 54 -17.44 9.75 -4.93
N SER A 55 -18.07 10.42 -5.89
CA SER A 55 -18.90 11.59 -5.61
C SER A 55 -20.14 11.21 -4.79
N GLU A 56 -20.82 12.21 -4.21
CA GLU A 56 -22.09 11.99 -3.51
C GLU A 56 -23.17 11.35 -4.40
N THR A 57 -23.05 11.51 -5.72
CA THR A 57 -23.97 10.91 -6.72
C THR A 57 -23.57 9.50 -7.15
N GLY A 58 -22.51 8.92 -6.57
CA GLY A 58 -22.01 7.58 -6.88
C GLY A 58 -21.14 7.51 -8.13
N VAL A 59 -20.74 8.65 -8.70
CA VAL A 59 -19.88 8.71 -9.87
C VAL A 59 -18.42 8.60 -9.43
N VAL A 60 -17.68 7.69 -10.06
CA VAL A 60 -16.23 7.55 -9.86
C VAL A 60 -15.52 8.63 -10.67
N GLN A 61 -14.69 9.43 -10.02
CA GLN A 61 -13.92 10.48 -10.68
C GLN A 61 -12.50 10.58 -10.14
N GLU A 62 -11.58 11.06 -10.98
CA GLU A 62 -10.19 11.33 -10.62
C GLU A 62 -10.04 12.79 -10.21
N GLU A 63 -9.36 13.00 -9.08
CA GLU A 63 -9.08 14.33 -8.55
C GLU A 63 -7.59 14.45 -8.22
N ALA A 64 -7.03 15.64 -8.45
CA ALA A 64 -5.65 15.95 -8.05
C ALA A 64 -5.53 15.94 -6.53
N THR A 65 -4.46 15.33 -6.04
CA THR A 65 -4.15 15.31 -4.60
C THR A 65 -3.57 16.66 -4.19
N THR A 66 -3.75 17.05 -2.93
CA THR A 66 -3.11 18.27 -2.41
C THR A 66 -1.61 18.04 -2.22
N GLU A 67 -0.82 19.12 -2.22
CA GLU A 67 0.63 19.03 -1.98
C GLU A 67 0.96 18.39 -0.62
N ASP A 68 0.19 18.71 0.42
CA ASP A 68 0.37 18.08 1.73
C ASP A 68 0.17 16.56 1.68
N MET A 69 -0.80 16.09 0.88
CA MET A 69 -1.05 14.67 0.70
C MET A 69 0.06 13.99 -0.11
N SER A 70 0.53 14.61 -1.20
CA SER A 70 1.61 14.04 -2.03
C SER A 70 2.92 13.90 -1.26
N GLN A 71 3.23 14.84 -0.35
CA GLN A 71 4.44 14.81 0.47
C GLN A 71 4.31 13.91 1.72
N SER A 72 3.09 13.55 2.12
CA SER A 72 2.83 12.69 3.28
C SER A 72 2.87 11.21 2.93
N ASN A 73 3.11 10.35 3.92
CA ASN A 73 2.93 8.90 3.76
C ASN A 73 1.44 8.59 3.72
N CYS A 74 1.01 7.73 2.78
CA CYS A 74 -0.36 7.22 2.70
C CYS A 74 -0.79 6.47 3.97
N LEU A 75 0.14 5.75 4.58
CA LEU A 75 -0.09 4.88 5.72
C LEU A 75 0.79 5.28 6.89
N SER A 76 0.22 5.25 8.07
CA SER A 76 0.97 5.29 9.32
C SER A 76 1.71 3.97 9.58
N GLU A 77 2.75 4.01 10.41
CA GLU A 77 3.48 2.80 10.82
C GLU A 77 2.56 1.75 11.45
N ALA A 78 1.55 2.20 12.23
CA ALA A 78 0.58 1.32 12.85
C ALA A 78 -0.28 0.57 11.81
N GLU A 79 -0.71 1.27 10.76
CA GLU A 79 -1.46 0.66 9.64
C GLU A 79 -0.60 -0.29 8.82
N ILE A 80 0.66 0.09 8.54
CA ILE A 80 1.64 -0.77 7.86
C ILE A 80 1.80 -2.09 8.61
N VAL A 81 2.01 -2.03 9.93
CA VAL A 81 2.16 -3.22 10.77
C VAL A 81 0.87 -4.04 10.81
N ALA A 82 -0.29 -3.39 10.86
CA ALA A 82 -1.58 -4.08 10.84
C ALA A 82 -1.79 -4.85 9.52
N LEU A 83 -1.51 -4.22 8.37
CA LEU A 83 -1.60 -4.85 7.04
C LEU A 83 -0.61 -6.00 6.90
N ALA A 84 0.63 -5.82 7.34
CA ALA A 84 1.64 -6.89 7.30
C ALA A 84 1.22 -8.12 8.13
N LYS A 85 0.55 -7.94 9.28
CA LYS A 85 -0.02 -9.06 10.06
C LYS A 85 -1.10 -9.81 9.29
N VAL A 86 -1.95 -9.09 8.56
CA VAL A 86 -2.99 -9.71 7.72
C VAL A 86 -2.35 -10.51 6.59
N GLY A 87 -1.36 -9.94 5.89
CA GLY A 87 -0.61 -10.65 4.84
C GLY A 87 0.05 -11.94 5.34
N LEU A 88 0.73 -11.89 6.48
CA LEU A 88 1.30 -13.07 7.11
C LEU A 88 0.26 -14.13 7.50
N THR A 89 -0.90 -13.69 8.01
CA THR A 89 -2.00 -14.60 8.36
C THR A 89 -2.52 -15.32 7.11
N LEU A 90 -2.65 -14.61 5.99
CA LEU A 90 -3.07 -15.19 4.72
C LEU A 90 -2.02 -16.17 4.18
N GLU A 91 -0.75 -15.80 4.19
CA GLU A 91 0.33 -16.70 3.75
C GLU A 91 0.38 -17.99 4.58
N GLN A 92 0.27 -17.89 5.91
CA GLN A 92 0.21 -19.04 6.81
C GLN A 92 -1.01 -19.93 6.54
N LEU A 93 -2.18 -19.32 6.27
CA LEU A 93 -3.42 -20.05 5.99
C LEU A 93 -3.35 -20.81 4.66
N PHE A 94 -2.78 -20.20 3.63
CA PHE A 94 -2.73 -20.79 2.29
C PHE A 94 -1.46 -21.61 2.02
N GLY A 95 -0.39 -21.42 2.80
CA GLY A 95 0.89 -22.13 2.70
C GLY A 95 1.81 -21.66 1.57
N TRP A 96 1.49 -20.54 0.91
CA TRP A 96 2.24 -19.98 -0.22
C TRP A 96 2.08 -18.44 -0.24
N PRO A 97 3.04 -17.68 -0.82
CA PRO A 97 2.95 -16.22 -0.95
C PRO A 97 1.67 -15.76 -1.64
N ARG A 98 1.13 -14.63 -1.19
CA ARG A 98 -0.15 -14.07 -1.66
C ARG A 98 0.03 -12.66 -2.20
N ASP A 99 -0.71 -12.39 -3.27
CA ASP A 99 -0.95 -11.05 -3.80
C ASP A 99 -2.41 -10.68 -3.45
N VAL A 100 -2.61 -9.49 -2.88
CA VAL A 100 -3.87 -9.01 -2.24
C VAL A 100 -4.12 -7.55 -2.57
#